data_AF-A0A9P0KTA9-F1
#
_entry.id   AF-A0A9P0KTA9-F1
#
_cell.length_a   1.000
_cell.length_b   1.000
_cell.length_c   1.000
_cell.angle_alpha   90.00
_cell.angle_beta   90.00
_cell.angle_gamma   90.00
#
_symmetry.space_group_name_H-M   'P 1'
#
loop_
_entity.id
_entity.type
_entity.pdbx_description
1 polymer ?
#
loop_
_entity_poly.entity_id
_entity_poly.type
_entity_poly.pdbx_seq_one_letter_code
_entity_poly.pdbx_strand_id
1 'polypeptide(L)'
;MGPPPYPDLGKRAKDVFNKGYHFGLLKLDCKTKTSGGVQFNTGGTSNQESGKVHGSLETKYTVKEYGITFTEKWTTENTLGTEVSIQDQILKGLKLGGQISFCPQTGYKSAKLISAFQNARVAMNFDIDLDQNGPNILGSAVVAHQGWLAGYQAGFDANQSKLTKSNFALGFATNEFVLHTSVYPIGPS
;
A
#
# COMPACT_ATOMS: atom_id res chain seq x y z
N MET A 1 16.71 3.27 12.93
CA MET A 1 15.60 3.26 11.95
C MET A 1 14.70 2.09 12.34
N GLY A 2 13.37 2.28 12.40
CA GLY A 2 12.45 1.18 12.73
C GLY A 2 12.36 0.12 11.64
N PRO A 3 11.81 -1.08 11.91
CA PRO A 3 11.54 -2.06 10.86
C PRO A 3 10.56 -1.49 9.83
N PRO A 4 10.66 -1.84 8.54
CA PRO A 4 9.63 -1.49 7.57
C PRO A 4 8.32 -2.25 7.85
N PRO A 5 7.17 -1.75 7.37
CA PRO A 5 5.93 -2.54 7.29
C PRO A 5 6.15 -3.87 6.58
N TYR A 6 5.34 -4.88 6.93
CA TYR A 6 5.43 -6.22 6.31
C TYR A 6 5.42 -6.19 4.77
N PRO A 7 4.54 -5.41 4.09
CA PRO A 7 4.53 -5.34 2.62
C PRO A 7 5.82 -4.78 2.00
N ASP A 8 6.57 -3.99 2.77
CA ASP A 8 7.81 -3.36 2.33
C ASP A 8 9.06 -4.22 2.64
N LEU A 9 8.90 -5.39 3.28
CA LEU A 9 9.98 -6.34 3.45
C LEU A 9 10.48 -6.85 2.08
N GLY A 10 11.80 -6.77 1.87
CA GLY A 10 12.45 -7.11 0.60
C GLY A 10 12.20 -6.11 -0.54
N LYS A 11 11.52 -4.97 -0.29
CA LYS A 11 11.20 -3.97 -1.33
C LYS A 11 12.44 -3.45 -2.06
N ARG A 12 13.56 -3.24 -1.36
CA ARG A 12 14.82 -2.80 -1.99
C ARG A 12 15.32 -3.79 -3.04
N ALA A 13 15.27 -5.09 -2.75
CA ALA A 13 15.65 -6.12 -3.71
C ALA A 13 14.63 -6.19 -4.87
N LYS A 14 13.32 -6.18 -4.57
CA LYS A 14 12.26 -6.17 -5.59
C LYS A 14 12.37 -4.97 -6.54
N ASP A 15 12.71 -3.80 -6.01
CA ASP A 15 12.85 -2.58 -6.79
C ASP A 15 13.97 -2.68 -7.85
N VAL A 16 15.06 -3.40 -7.59
CA VAL A 16 16.15 -3.63 -8.57
C VAL A 16 15.63 -4.38 -9.80
N PHE A 17 14.73 -5.35 -9.61
CA PHE A 17 14.19 -6.15 -10.70
C PHE A 17 12.96 -5.53 -11.36
N ASN A 18 12.24 -4.64 -10.66
CA ASN A 18 10.95 -4.12 -11.13
C ASN A 18 11.02 -2.68 -11.66
N LYS A 19 11.87 -1.81 -11.10
CA LYS A 19 11.89 -0.40 -11.49
C LYS A 19 12.65 -0.23 -12.81
N GLY A 20 12.00 0.43 -13.78
CA GLY A 20 12.59 0.71 -15.10
C GLY A 20 12.39 -0.41 -16.13
N TYR A 21 11.89 -1.58 -15.71
CA TYR A 21 11.59 -2.69 -16.61
C TYR A 21 10.08 -2.73 -16.92
N HIS A 22 9.71 -2.21 -18.10
CA HIS A 22 8.33 -2.13 -18.57
C HIS A 22 8.17 -2.81 -19.94
N PHE A 23 8.49 -4.11 -20.01
CA PHE A 23 8.39 -4.87 -21.25
C PHE A 23 6.95 -4.87 -21.78
N GLY A 24 6.77 -4.52 -23.06
CA GLY A 24 5.47 -4.45 -23.71
C GLY A 24 4.56 -3.29 -23.24
N LEU A 25 5.06 -2.40 -22.35
CA LEU A 25 4.30 -1.26 -21.84
C LEU A 25 5.06 0.05 -22.13
N LEU A 26 4.39 1.01 -22.76
CA LEU A 26 4.84 2.40 -22.77
C LEU A 26 4.25 3.10 -21.54
N LYS A 27 5.11 3.52 -20.60
CA LYS A 27 4.71 4.19 -19.37
C LYS A 27 5.20 5.63 -19.34
N LEU A 28 4.33 6.56 -18.98
CA LEU A 28 4.63 7.95 -18.70
C LEU A 28 4.11 8.30 -17.31
N ASP A 29 4.95 8.90 -16.47
CA ASP A 29 4.58 9.40 -15.15
C ASP A 29 5.08 10.85 -15.04
N CYS A 30 4.20 11.77 -14.69
CA CYS A 30 4.49 13.17 -14.46
C CYS A 30 4.11 13.54 -13.03
N LYS A 31 5.09 13.98 -12.23
CA LYS A 31 4.89 14.44 -10.86
C LYS A 31 5.16 15.93 -10.78
N THR A 32 4.16 16.67 -10.33
CA THR A 32 4.28 18.12 -10.11
C THR A 32 3.85 18.46 -8.69
N LYS A 33 4.36 19.59 -8.20
CA LYS A 33 4.02 20.11 -6.88
C LYS A 33 3.83 21.62 -6.98
N THR A 34 2.66 22.07 -6.55
CA THR A 34 2.33 23.50 -6.50
C THR A 34 3.04 24.19 -5.34
N SER A 35 3.14 25.51 -5.41
CA SER A 35 3.60 26.35 -4.29
C SER A 35 2.74 26.17 -3.03
N GLY A 36 1.44 25.95 -3.20
CA GLY A 36 0.49 25.64 -2.12
C GLY A 36 0.61 24.24 -1.51
N GLY A 37 1.55 23.41 -1.97
CA GLY A 37 1.83 22.10 -1.39
C GLY A 37 0.98 20.94 -1.92
N VAL A 38 0.03 21.21 -2.84
CA VAL A 38 -0.71 20.18 -3.57
C VAL A 38 0.24 19.48 -4.54
N GLN A 39 0.26 18.15 -4.50
CA GLN A 39 1.02 17.28 -5.39
C GLN A 39 0.07 16.64 -6.40
N PHE A 40 0.43 16.72 -7.68
CA PHE A 40 -0.25 15.99 -8.73
C PHE A 40 0.69 14.92 -9.28
N ASN A 41 0.19 13.70 -9.38
CA ASN A 41 0.86 12.60 -10.03
C ASN A 41 -0.07 12.08 -11.14
N THR A 42 0.27 12.41 -12.38
CA THR A 42 -0.50 12.03 -13.56
C THR A 42 0.32 11.01 -14.32
N GLY A 43 -0.27 9.88 -14.67
CA GLY A 43 0.44 8.83 -15.38
C GLY A 43 -0.44 8.13 -16.41
N GLY A 44 0.20 7.51 -17.37
CA GLY A 44 -0.43 6.71 -18.40
C GLY A 44 0.42 5.49 -18.75
N THR A 45 -0.24 4.36 -18.97
CA THR A 45 0.37 3.13 -19.47
C THR A 45 -0.36 2.69 -20.72
N SER A 46 0.37 2.47 -21.81
CA SER A 46 -0.14 1.85 -23.04
C SER A 46 0.45 0.45 -23.17
N ASN A 47 -0.41 -0.55 -23.32
CA ASN A 47 -0.01 -1.93 -23.55
C ASN A 47 0.10 -2.18 -25.06
N GLN A 48 1.30 -2.55 -25.53
CA GLN A 48 1.59 -2.67 -26.95
C GLN A 48 0.97 -3.91 -27.60
N GLU A 49 0.70 -4.97 -26.82
CA GLU A 49 0.10 -6.21 -27.32
C GLU A 49 -1.42 -6.09 -27.46
N SER A 50 -2.09 -5.52 -26.46
CA SER A 50 -3.55 -5.38 -26.44
C SER A 50 -4.05 -4.04 -26.99
N GLY A 51 -3.17 -3.06 -27.20
CA GLY A 51 -3.52 -1.68 -27.56
C GLY A 51 -4.24 -0.89 -26.47
N LYS A 52 -4.47 -1.47 -25.29
CA LYS A 52 -5.19 -0.80 -24.19
C LYS A 52 -4.36 0.31 -23.57
N VAL A 53 -5.00 1.46 -23.34
CA VAL A 53 -4.40 2.60 -22.67
C VAL A 53 -5.13 2.83 -21.34
N HIS A 54 -4.36 2.90 -20.26
CA HIS A 54 -4.85 3.24 -18.92
C HIS A 54 -4.20 4.55 -18.48
N GLY A 55 -5.01 5.51 -18.05
CA GLY A 55 -4.57 6.77 -17.47
C GLY A 55 -5.00 6.90 -16.01
N SER A 56 -4.22 7.63 -15.24
CA SER A 56 -4.53 7.95 -13.85
C SER A 56 -4.11 9.38 -13.50
N LEU A 57 -4.91 10.00 -12.65
CA LEU A 57 -4.63 11.28 -12.01
C LEU A 57 -4.75 11.08 -10.51
N GLU A 58 -3.68 11.34 -9.77
CA GLU A 58 -3.67 11.35 -8.32
C GLU A 58 -3.35 12.78 -7.84
N THR A 59 -4.20 13.32 -6.98
CA THR A 59 -4.02 14.61 -6.31
C THR A 59 -3.85 14.37 -4.84
N LYS A 60 -2.76 14.87 -4.25
CA LYS A 60 -2.44 14.69 -2.85
C LYS A 60 -2.24 16.04 -2.18
N TYR A 61 -2.96 16.28 -1.09
CA TYR A 61 -2.85 17.49 -0.29
C TYR A 61 -2.64 17.13 1.18
N THR A 62 -1.58 17.69 1.77
CA THR A 62 -1.22 17.44 3.16
C THR A 62 -1.36 18.72 3.97
N VAL A 63 -2.29 18.71 4.92
CA VAL A 63 -2.45 19.75 5.94
C VAL A 63 -1.50 19.43 7.09
N LYS A 64 -0.27 19.94 6.98
CA LYS A 64 0.84 19.59 7.89
C LYS A 64 0.53 19.88 9.36
N GLU A 65 -0.19 20.98 9.64
CA GLU A 65 -0.54 21.41 11.00
C GLU A 65 -1.33 20.34 11.76
N TYR A 66 -2.20 19.62 11.07
CA TYR A 66 -3.04 18.58 11.64
C TYR A 66 -2.59 17.15 11.26
N GLY A 67 -1.46 17.01 10.56
CA GLY A 67 -0.99 15.71 10.07
C GLY A 67 -1.98 14.98 9.15
N ILE A 68 -2.93 15.71 8.55
CA ILE A 68 -3.99 15.15 7.71
C ILE A 68 -3.52 15.15 6.26
N THR A 69 -3.73 14.05 5.55
CA THR A 69 -3.47 13.93 4.12
C THR A 69 -4.73 13.45 3.41
N PHE A 70 -5.13 14.22 2.40
CA PHE A 70 -6.17 13.89 1.45
C PHE A 70 -5.53 13.45 0.14
N THR A 71 -5.97 12.31 -0.39
CA THR A 71 -5.56 11.80 -1.69
C THR A 71 -6.80 11.49 -2.50
N GLU A 72 -6.93 12.12 -3.66
CA GLU A 72 -7.96 11.81 -4.65
C GLU A 72 -7.32 11.16 -5.86
N LYS A 73 -7.84 10.03 -6.30
CA LYS A 73 -7.36 9.28 -7.46
C LYS A 73 -8.50 9.06 -8.43
N TRP A 74 -8.26 9.37 -9.70
CA TRP A 74 -9.18 9.09 -10.79
C TRP A 74 -8.47 8.33 -11.89
N THR A 75 -9.15 7.35 -12.48
CA THR A 75 -8.63 6.54 -13.60
C THR A 75 -9.50 6.70 -14.84
N THR A 76 -8.95 6.36 -16.00
CA THR A 76 -9.70 6.37 -17.28
C THR A 76 -10.82 5.34 -17.35
N GLU A 77 -10.83 4.35 -16.44
CA GLU A 77 -11.93 3.39 -16.22
C GLU A 77 -13.05 3.97 -15.34
N ASN A 78 -12.98 5.28 -15.07
CA ASN A 78 -13.91 6.02 -14.24
C ASN A 78 -13.97 5.55 -12.77
N THR A 79 -12.89 4.93 -12.27
CA THR A 79 -12.78 4.61 -10.84
C THR A 79 -12.30 5.84 -10.08
N LEU A 80 -13.08 6.27 -9.10
CA LEU A 80 -12.80 7.37 -8.19
C LEU A 80 -12.38 6.79 -6.84
N GLY A 81 -11.25 7.24 -6.32
CA GLY A 81 -10.70 6.80 -5.04
C GLY A 81 -10.34 7.98 -4.15
N THR A 82 -10.98 8.08 -2.99
CA THR A 82 -10.73 9.11 -1.99
C THR A 82 -10.08 8.47 -0.77
N GLU A 83 -8.88 8.89 -0.38
CA GLU A 83 -8.20 8.50 0.85
C GLU A 83 -8.04 9.72 1.76
N VAL A 84 -8.44 9.55 3.03
CA VAL A 84 -8.15 10.50 4.10
C VAL A 84 -7.32 9.77 5.14
N SER A 85 -6.19 10.34 5.53
CA SER A 85 -5.35 9.78 6.59
C SER A 85 -4.86 10.84 7.56
N ILE A 86 -4.68 10.44 8.81
CA ILE A 86 -4.19 11.26 9.91
C ILE A 86 -2.97 10.55 10.47
N GLN A 87 -1.86 11.28 10.59
CA GLN A 87 -0.59 10.73 11.06
C GLN A 87 -0.03 11.54 12.23
N ASP A 88 0.53 10.83 13.21
CA ASP A 88 1.28 11.37 14.34
C ASP A 88 0.49 12.31 15.29
N GLN A 89 -0.84 12.40 15.15
CA GLN A 89 -1.67 13.27 15.99
C GLN A 89 -2.10 12.62 17.31
N ILE A 90 -2.51 11.35 17.27
CA ILE A 90 -2.98 10.61 18.46
C ILE A 90 -1.78 10.02 19.20
N LEU A 91 -0.88 9.39 18.44
CA LEU A 91 0.33 8.77 18.95
C LEU A 91 1.41 8.88 17.87
N LYS A 92 2.64 9.23 18.27
CA LYS A 92 3.77 9.26 17.35
C LYS A 92 4.01 7.87 16.77
N GLY A 93 4.08 7.79 15.44
CA GLY A 93 4.20 6.57 14.68
C GLY A 93 2.86 5.96 14.26
N LEU A 94 1.72 6.46 14.75
CA LEU A 94 0.39 5.99 14.35
C LEU A 94 -0.11 6.78 13.14
N LYS A 95 -0.52 6.04 12.10
CA LYS A 95 -1.28 6.51 10.96
C LYS A 95 -2.63 5.79 10.94
N LEU A 96 -3.71 6.55 10.95
CA LEU A 96 -5.06 6.05 10.69
C LEU A 96 -5.53 6.60 9.35
N GLY A 97 -6.31 5.83 8.62
CA GLY A 97 -6.89 6.30 7.37
C GLY A 97 -8.12 5.52 6.96
N GLY A 98 -8.91 6.17 6.12
CA GLY A 98 -10.03 5.59 5.41
C GLY A 98 -9.86 5.86 3.93
N GLN A 99 -10.16 4.87 3.11
CA GLN A 99 -10.24 5.00 1.67
C GLN A 99 -11.61 4.56 1.20
N ILE A 100 -12.19 5.27 0.24
CA ILE A 100 -13.42 4.88 -0.44
C ILE A 100 -13.09 4.81 -1.92
N SER A 101 -13.53 3.74 -2.59
CA SER A 101 -13.43 3.57 -4.02
C SER A 101 -14.81 3.40 -4.63
N PHE A 102 -15.07 4.07 -5.75
CA PHE A 102 -16.34 4.03 -6.46
C PHE A 102 -16.10 3.97 -7.97
N CYS A 103 -16.72 2.99 -8.63
CA CYS A 103 -16.79 2.92 -10.08
C CYS A 103 -18.25 3.14 -10.52
N PRO A 104 -18.60 4.34 -11.06
CA PRO A 104 -19.98 4.65 -11.45
C PRO A 104 -20.52 3.73 -12.54
N GLN A 105 -19.65 3.26 -13.45
CA GLN A 105 -20.07 2.43 -14.59
C GLN A 105 -20.59 1.05 -14.17
N THR A 106 -19.96 0.45 -13.16
CA THR A 106 -20.34 -0.89 -12.65
C THR A 106 -21.19 -0.81 -11.38
N GLY A 107 -21.28 0.37 -10.76
CA GLY A 107 -21.86 0.54 -9.43
C GLY A 107 -20.98 -0.04 -8.31
N TYR A 108 -19.76 -0.50 -8.61
CA TYR A 108 -18.86 -1.07 -7.62
C TYR A 108 -18.44 -0.02 -6.59
N LYS A 109 -18.51 -0.39 -5.32
CA LYS A 109 -18.10 0.43 -4.17
C LYS A 109 -17.27 -0.44 -3.25
N SER A 110 -16.19 0.13 -2.74
CA SER A 110 -15.46 -0.45 -1.62
C SER A 110 -15.01 0.63 -0.66
N ALA A 111 -14.82 0.24 0.59
CA ALA A 111 -14.22 1.06 1.61
C ALA A 111 -13.06 0.29 2.23
N LYS A 112 -11.99 0.99 2.60
CA LYS A 112 -10.85 0.41 3.28
C LYS A 112 -10.54 1.23 4.52
N LEU A 113 -10.41 0.57 5.66
CA LEU A 113 -9.85 1.17 6.87
C LEU A 113 -8.39 0.74 6.99
N ILE A 114 -7.51 1.69 7.28
CA ILE A 114 -6.07 1.48 7.39
C ILE A 114 -5.63 1.97 8.76
N SER A 115 -4.97 1.11 9.51
CA SER A 115 -4.28 1.46 10.74
C SER A 115 -2.85 0.96 10.65
N ALA A 116 -1.88 1.86 10.81
CA ALA A 116 -0.48 1.53 10.78
C ALA A 116 0.22 2.17 11.97
N PHE A 117 1.01 1.39 12.69
CA PHE A 117 1.81 1.89 13.81
C PHE A 117 3.27 1.50 13.61
N GLN A 118 4.17 2.47 13.71
CA GLN A 118 5.59 2.22 13.55
C GLN A 118 6.42 2.94 14.61
N ASN A 119 7.33 2.22 15.25
CA ASN A 119 8.33 2.78 16.16
C ASN A 119 9.72 2.21 15.84
N ALA A 120 10.69 2.44 16.73
CA ALA A 120 12.08 2.02 16.51
C ALA A 120 12.29 0.50 16.45
N ARG A 121 11.34 -0.32 16.94
CA ARG A 121 11.48 -1.78 17.05
C ARG A 121 10.35 -2.55 16.39
N VAL A 122 9.21 -1.94 16.15
CA VAL A 122 7.99 -2.61 15.68
C VAL A 122 7.31 -1.80 14.58
N ALA A 123 6.82 -2.48 13.56
CA ALA A 123 5.87 -1.96 12.58
C ALA A 123 4.65 -2.88 12.57
N MET A 124 3.46 -2.33 12.74
CA MET A 124 2.19 -3.05 12.70
C MET A 124 1.28 -2.42 11.67
N ASN A 125 0.53 -3.24 10.97
CA ASN A 125 -0.50 -2.80 10.03
C ASN A 125 -1.76 -3.63 10.27
N PHE A 126 -2.90 -2.97 10.22
CA PHE A 126 -4.21 -3.56 10.30
C PHE A 126 -5.12 -2.85 9.30
N ASP A 127 -5.47 -3.58 8.26
CA ASP A 127 -6.31 -3.11 7.18
C ASP A 127 -7.63 -3.90 7.19
N ILE A 128 -8.75 -3.22 6.97
CA ILE A 128 -10.04 -3.86 6.70
C ILE A 128 -10.51 -3.38 5.35
N ASP A 129 -10.55 -4.28 4.38
CA ASP A 129 -11.14 -4.06 3.06
C ASP A 129 -12.61 -4.50 3.11
N LEU A 130 -13.53 -3.59 2.79
CA LEU A 130 -14.97 -3.80 2.74
C LEU A 130 -15.42 -3.64 1.28
N ASP A 131 -15.69 -4.75 0.62
CA ASP A 131 -16.26 -4.75 -0.73
C ASP A 131 -17.57 -5.55 -0.79
N GLN A 132 -18.07 -5.81 -2.00
CA GLN A 132 -19.31 -6.55 -2.21
C GLN A 132 -19.23 -8.02 -1.74
N ASN A 133 -18.03 -8.58 -1.60
CA ASN A 133 -17.81 -9.94 -1.12
C ASN A 133 -17.69 -10.02 0.40
N GLY A 134 -17.74 -8.88 1.10
CA GLY A 134 -17.71 -8.79 2.55
C GLY A 134 -16.35 -8.35 3.10
N PRO A 135 -16.21 -8.30 4.44
CA PRO A 135 -15.01 -7.80 5.08
C PRO A 135 -13.82 -8.76 4.92
N ASN A 136 -12.72 -8.25 4.37
CA ASN A 136 -11.42 -8.93 4.37
C ASN A 136 -10.47 -8.17 5.30
N ILE A 137 -9.97 -8.87 6.31
CA ILE A 137 -9.14 -8.31 7.37
C ILE A 137 -7.70 -8.74 7.12
N LEU A 138 -6.78 -7.79 7.08
CA LEU A 138 -5.35 -8.05 6.93
C LEU A 138 -4.59 -7.43 8.10
N GLY A 139 -4.02 -8.29 8.96
CA GLY A 139 -3.13 -7.89 10.04
C GLY A 139 -1.69 -8.27 9.72
N SER A 140 -0.73 -7.42 10.08
CA SER A 140 0.68 -7.79 10.04
C SER A 140 1.49 -7.07 11.09
N ALA A 141 2.59 -7.69 11.50
CA ALA A 141 3.56 -7.11 12.41
C ALA A 141 4.98 -7.50 11.99
N VAL A 142 5.92 -6.58 12.16
CA VAL A 142 7.35 -6.79 11.95
C VAL A 142 8.09 -6.27 13.17
N VAL A 143 8.96 -7.10 13.73
CA VAL A 143 9.85 -6.73 14.83
C VAL A 143 11.29 -6.68 14.34
N ALA A 144 12.05 -5.70 14.83
CA ALA A 144 13.47 -5.54 14.55
C ALA A 144 14.30 -5.69 15.83
N HIS A 145 15.38 -6.46 15.73
CA HIS A 145 16.37 -6.57 16.79
C HIS A 145 17.77 -6.81 16.21
N GLN A 146 18.72 -5.90 16.48
CA GLN A 146 20.13 -6.04 16.06
C GLN A 146 20.32 -6.44 14.58
N GLY A 147 19.57 -5.80 13.68
CA GLY A 147 19.60 -6.09 12.24
C GLY A 147 18.67 -7.21 11.79
N TRP A 148 18.24 -8.10 12.69
CA TRP A 148 17.22 -9.10 12.40
C TRP A 148 15.84 -8.49 12.27
N LEU A 149 15.06 -9.00 11.32
CA LEU A 149 13.68 -8.65 11.06
C LEU A 149 12.85 -9.94 11.08
N ALA A 150 11.84 -10.00 11.93
CA ALA A 150 10.86 -11.09 11.92
C ALA A 150 9.47 -10.50 11.68
N GLY A 151 8.79 -11.02 10.65
CA GLY A 151 7.49 -10.54 10.21
C GLY A 151 6.45 -11.65 10.16
N TYR A 152 5.22 -11.30 10.49
CA TYR A 152 4.06 -12.16 10.30
C TYR A 152 2.91 -11.35 9.69
N GLN A 153 2.15 -11.98 8.78
CA GLN A 153 0.96 -11.41 8.17
C GLN A 153 -0.16 -12.44 8.13
N ALA A 154 -1.32 -12.10 8.68
CA ALA A 154 -2.53 -12.88 8.62
C ALA A 154 -3.59 -12.15 7.81
N GLY A 155 -4.32 -12.89 6.98
CA GLY A 155 -5.47 -12.40 6.21
C GLY A 155 -6.68 -13.27 6.51
N PHE A 156 -7.85 -12.67 6.70
CA PHE A 156 -9.08 -13.39 7.05
C PHE A 156 -10.27 -12.83 6.27
N ASP A 157 -10.96 -13.70 5.53
CA ASP A 157 -12.23 -13.39 4.88
C ASP A 157 -13.36 -13.70 5.87
N ALA A 158 -14.05 -12.65 6.33
CA ALA A 158 -15.12 -12.78 7.31
C ALA A 158 -16.40 -13.39 6.73
N ASN A 159 -16.64 -13.27 5.43
CA ASN A 159 -17.81 -13.84 4.78
C ASN A 159 -17.66 -15.36 4.65
N GLN A 160 -16.47 -15.81 4.23
CA GLN A 160 -16.15 -17.24 4.12
C GLN A 160 -15.69 -17.86 5.45
N SER A 161 -15.49 -17.05 6.48
CA SER A 161 -14.88 -17.46 7.76
C SER A 161 -13.57 -18.23 7.57
N LYS A 162 -12.74 -17.77 6.62
CA LYS A 162 -11.56 -18.49 6.15
C LYS A 162 -10.30 -17.63 6.24
N LEU A 163 -9.21 -18.26 6.69
CA LEU A 163 -7.89 -17.67 6.63
C LEU A 163 -7.40 -17.62 5.17
N THR A 164 -7.15 -16.42 4.65
CA THR A 164 -6.70 -16.16 3.27
C THR A 164 -5.19 -16.01 3.19
N LYS A 165 -4.53 -15.56 4.27
CA LYS A 165 -3.06 -15.39 4.32
C LYS A 165 -2.52 -15.80 5.69
N SER A 166 -1.33 -16.39 5.70
CA SER A 166 -0.59 -16.74 6.92
C SER A 166 0.91 -16.73 6.63
N ASN A 167 1.44 -15.55 6.35
CA ASN A 167 2.76 -15.40 5.77
C ASN A 167 3.78 -15.09 6.86
N PHE A 168 4.93 -15.76 6.77
CA PHE A 168 6.06 -15.54 7.67
C PHE A 168 7.20 -14.92 6.88
N ALA A 169 7.91 -13.97 7.48
CA ALA A 169 9.10 -13.38 6.89
C ALA A 169 10.22 -13.34 7.92
N LEU A 170 11.44 -13.68 7.49
CA LEU A 170 12.65 -13.50 8.26
C LEU A 170 13.64 -12.72 7.38
N GLY A 171 14.30 -11.74 7.96
CA GLY A 171 15.27 -10.92 7.25
C GLY A 171 16.41 -10.50 8.13
N PHE A 172 17.47 -10.03 7.48
CA PHE A 172 18.61 -9.42 8.12
C PHE A 172 19.03 -8.20 7.32
N ALA A 173 19.10 -7.04 7.97
CA ALA A 173 19.40 -5.77 7.32
C ALA A 173 20.60 -5.09 7.98
N THR A 174 21.61 -4.80 7.18
CA THR A 174 22.76 -3.97 7.54
C THR A 174 22.77 -2.70 6.67
N ASN A 175 23.78 -1.85 6.85
CA ASN A 175 23.97 -0.69 5.97
C ASN A 175 24.41 -1.09 4.56
N GLU A 176 24.98 -2.29 4.39
CA GLU A 176 25.61 -2.74 3.14
C GLU A 176 24.73 -3.71 2.35
N PHE A 177 23.99 -4.59 3.05
CA PHE A 177 23.13 -5.57 2.40
C PHE A 177 21.85 -5.84 3.19
N VAL A 178 20.85 -6.38 2.48
CA VAL A 178 19.59 -6.80 3.06
C VAL A 178 19.26 -8.20 2.55
N LEU A 179 19.10 -9.15 3.47
CA LEU A 179 18.57 -10.48 3.23
C LEU A 179 17.10 -10.51 3.62
N HIS A 180 16.26 -11.12 2.80
CA HIS A 180 14.84 -11.31 3.07
C HIS A 180 14.38 -12.67 2.56
N THR A 181 13.75 -13.45 3.43
CA THR A 181 13.09 -14.71 3.11
C THR A 181 11.64 -14.66 3.60
N SER A 182 10.75 -15.29 2.87
CA SER A 182 9.33 -15.35 3.22
C SER A 182 8.72 -16.69 2.85
N VAL A 183 7.85 -17.21 3.72
CA VAL A 183 7.12 -18.46 3.55
C VAL A 183 5.64 -18.14 3.46
N TYR A 184 4.98 -18.72 2.46
CA TYR A 184 3.55 -18.56 2.16
C TYR A 184 2.88 -19.95 2.25
N PRO A 185 2.52 -20.43 3.45
CA PRO A 185 1.97 -21.77 3.69
C PRO A 185 0.57 -21.94 3.08
N ILE A 186 -0.19 -20.85 3.03
CA ILE A 186 -1.45 -20.79 2.28
C ILE A 186 -1.06 -20.31 0.89
N GLY A 187 -1.16 -21.20 -0.09
CA GLY A 187 -0.84 -20.88 -1.49
C GLY A 187 -1.65 -19.68 -1.99
N PRO A 188 -1.19 -18.99 -3.05
CA PRO A 188 -1.99 -17.95 -3.68
C PRO A 188 -3.29 -18.58 -4.18
N SER A 189 -4.42 -18.16 -3.60
CA SER A 189 -5.75 -18.38 -4.17
C SER A 189 -5.91 -17.58 -5.45
#